data_AF-A0A1R3SVQ7-F1
#
_entry.id   AF-A0A1R3SVQ7-F1
#
_cell.length_a   1.000
_cell.length_b   1.000
_cell.length_c   1.000
_cell.angle_alpha   90.00
_cell.angle_beta   90.00
_cell.angle_gamma   90.00
#
_symmetry.space_group_name_H-M   'P 1'
#
loop_
_entity.id
_entity.type
_entity.pdbx_description
1 polymer ?
#
loop_
_entity_poly.entity_id
_entity_poly.type
_entity_poly.pdbx_seq_one_letter_code
_entity_poly.pdbx_strand_id
1 'polypeptide(L)'
;MKRCKQIIYTLLALSLAIFATCSDGEVAVDYTDDNAYPPPVVNITSPTSLEEALFQQTQMVTGSIESSNGLRDIYITLLKGNADVGYEEISRNNRVFQILDSFPNELDFSLNISLSDASTTAIGVFATDIYTKTTIIPIVVEKLKGVPPRVTLNPSEIDQIELNESVTIEGTASSAEDLASITYALVRKTPYLELSTPGIIEVGSSETEKSFSFDITVDDERADAISVVVTDKEGFRTTAYTDIKSITGIPEGRALIFEDFEMAPEWEIMSNAGVIPTQPYLFSIEGIQVGNEIKNVVTLKEAVDAPSGSIDFAFVNIWRNSDRVPVGSRGFAYVSAARLSGGPVGRQVDTDWLGGMTKNAIGFRILSQEEATTLNLDNFFETTTGNWETFEALSALDSYVTPAMVNNDINRILRQRTNAGASGNCSLEITSGTYIAFRRVVNGSEDKLGIMKVIEAADDTDATSDDGCKITDPITGGTTPGASAHYTGPNLPGFVYEGVTKLYGRTTKLKIIVQQ
;
A
#
# COMPACT_ATOMS: atom_id res chain seq x y z
N MET A 1 70.07 49.07 -66.96
CA MET A 1 71.03 48.26 -66.17
C MET A 1 70.84 48.31 -64.63
N LYS A 2 69.62 48.50 -64.09
CA LYS A 2 69.37 48.34 -62.63
C LYS A 2 68.33 47.27 -62.24
N ARG A 3 67.54 46.71 -63.19
CA ARG A 3 66.53 45.67 -62.89
C ARG A 3 66.95 44.22 -63.15
N CYS A 4 68.02 43.95 -63.92
CA CYS A 4 68.54 42.58 -64.11
C CYS A 4 69.48 42.10 -62.98
N LYS A 5 70.05 43.00 -62.17
CA LYS A 5 70.91 42.61 -61.04
C LYS A 5 70.10 42.06 -59.87
N GLN A 6 68.92 42.62 -59.57
CA GLN A 6 68.09 42.14 -58.46
C GLN A 6 67.56 40.73 -58.68
N ILE A 7 67.12 40.36 -59.89
CA ILE A 7 66.61 39.00 -60.17
C ILE A 7 67.71 37.93 -60.02
N ILE A 8 68.95 38.25 -60.39
CA ILE A 8 70.09 37.34 -60.24
C ILE A 8 70.48 37.18 -58.77
N TYR A 9 70.41 38.23 -57.95
CA TYR A 9 70.68 38.12 -56.51
C TYR A 9 69.57 37.37 -55.76
N THR A 10 68.30 37.49 -56.18
CA THR A 10 67.21 36.73 -55.56
C THR A 10 67.24 35.24 -55.92
N LEU A 11 67.62 34.89 -57.17
CA LEU A 11 67.83 33.49 -57.57
C LEU A 11 69.08 32.87 -56.92
N LEU A 12 70.15 33.66 -56.70
CA LEU A 12 71.35 33.19 -56.02
C LEU A 12 71.12 32.96 -54.51
N ALA A 13 70.31 33.81 -53.87
CA ALA A 13 69.88 33.63 -52.48
C ALA A 13 68.94 32.42 -52.31
N LEU A 14 68.10 32.13 -53.31
CA LEU A 14 67.24 30.94 -53.32
C LEU A 14 68.03 29.65 -53.57
N SER A 15 69.16 29.71 -54.30
CA SER A 15 70.06 28.56 -54.48
C SER A 15 71.03 28.33 -53.31
N LEU A 16 71.40 29.37 -52.55
CA LEU A 16 72.24 29.22 -51.35
C LEU A 16 71.47 28.73 -50.12
N ALA A 17 70.14 28.80 -50.12
CA ALA A 17 69.30 28.20 -49.07
C ALA A 17 69.13 26.68 -49.23
N ILE A 18 69.57 26.08 -50.34
CA ILE A 18 69.38 24.65 -50.65
C ILE A 18 70.65 23.81 -50.37
N PHE A 19 71.78 24.44 -50.04
CA PHE A 19 73.05 23.74 -49.78
C PHE A 19 73.73 24.12 -48.46
N ALA A 20 72.95 24.36 -47.40
CA ALA A 20 73.45 24.18 -46.05
C ALA A 20 73.16 22.74 -45.62
N THR A 21 73.98 21.81 -46.10
CA THR A 21 74.11 20.48 -45.51
C THR A 21 74.70 20.66 -44.11
N CYS A 22 73.83 20.74 -43.09
CA CYS A 22 74.19 20.29 -41.76
C CYS A 22 74.06 18.76 -41.79
N SER A 23 75.19 18.08 -41.67
CA SER A 23 75.21 16.70 -41.23
C SER A 23 74.62 16.64 -39.82
N ASP A 24 73.51 15.94 -39.67
CA ASP A 24 73.33 15.00 -38.58
C ASP A 24 72.22 14.05 -39.03
N GLY A 25 72.62 12.81 -39.32
CA GLY A 25 71.67 11.72 -39.35
C GLY A 25 71.27 11.42 -37.92
N GLU A 26 70.38 12.20 -37.33
CA GLU A 26 69.48 11.63 -36.34
C GLU A 26 68.49 10.78 -37.13
N VAL A 27 68.73 9.46 -37.10
CA VAL A 27 67.73 8.47 -37.49
C VAL A 27 66.47 8.85 -36.73
N ALA A 28 65.38 9.15 -37.46
CA ALA A 28 64.08 9.36 -36.82
C ALA A 28 63.82 8.14 -35.94
N VAL A 29 63.72 8.35 -34.63
CA VAL A 29 63.55 7.27 -33.67
C VAL A 29 62.21 6.60 -33.99
N ASP A 30 62.28 5.34 -34.44
CA ASP A 30 61.10 4.56 -34.79
C ASP A 30 60.49 3.97 -33.53
N TYR A 31 59.58 4.71 -32.91
CA TYR A 31 58.85 4.26 -31.73
C TYR A 31 57.87 3.12 -32.04
N THR A 32 57.71 2.69 -33.29
CA THR A 32 56.92 1.49 -33.64
C THR A 32 57.71 0.20 -33.54
N ASP A 33 59.04 0.26 -33.39
CA ASP A 33 59.87 -0.93 -33.19
C ASP A 33 59.66 -1.54 -31.79
N ASP A 34 58.95 -2.67 -31.73
CA ASP A 34 58.68 -3.41 -30.49
C ASP A 34 59.91 -4.06 -29.88
N ASN A 35 61.02 -4.22 -30.62
CA ASN A 35 62.26 -4.72 -30.04
C ASN A 35 63.02 -3.62 -29.29
N ALA A 36 62.97 -2.39 -29.79
CA ALA A 36 63.62 -1.25 -29.16
C ALA A 36 62.76 -0.64 -28.04
N TYR A 37 61.44 -0.61 -28.24
CA TYR A 37 60.45 -0.05 -27.32
C TYR A 37 59.32 -1.06 -27.07
N PRO A 38 59.52 -2.11 -26.25
CA PRO A 38 58.50 -3.13 -26.07
C PRO A 38 57.24 -2.59 -25.38
N PRO A 39 56.05 -3.14 -25.66
CA PRO A 39 54.83 -2.79 -24.95
C PRO A 39 54.90 -3.21 -23.47
N PRO A 40 54.03 -2.65 -22.60
CA PRO A 40 53.96 -3.07 -21.20
C PRO A 40 53.70 -4.57 -21.04
N VAL A 41 54.32 -5.20 -20.05
CA VAL A 41 54.06 -6.58 -19.63
C VAL A 41 53.12 -6.54 -18.44
N VAL A 42 52.01 -7.27 -18.49
CA VAL A 42 51.00 -7.33 -17.43
C VAL A 42 50.96 -8.74 -16.86
N ASN A 43 51.17 -8.87 -15.55
CA ASN A 43 51.12 -10.13 -14.81
C ASN A 43 49.93 -10.10 -13.82
N ILE A 44 48.88 -10.86 -14.10
CA ILE A 44 47.70 -10.94 -13.24
C ILE A 44 47.99 -11.88 -12.05
N THR A 45 47.71 -11.40 -10.83
CA THR A 45 47.85 -12.19 -9.60
C THR A 45 46.50 -12.69 -9.07
N SER A 46 45.39 -12.05 -9.46
CA SER A 46 44.05 -12.60 -9.31
C SER A 46 43.81 -13.78 -10.27
N PRO A 47 42.72 -14.55 -10.14
CA PRO A 47 42.38 -15.57 -11.14
C PRO A 47 42.29 -14.97 -12.54
N THR A 48 42.85 -15.67 -13.53
CA THR A 48 42.80 -15.29 -14.96
C THR A 48 41.55 -15.81 -15.66
N SER A 49 40.77 -16.67 -15.00
CA SER A 49 39.40 -17.02 -15.36
C SER A 49 38.54 -17.09 -14.10
N LEU A 50 37.26 -16.80 -14.28
CA LEU A 50 36.20 -16.92 -13.28
C LEU A 50 35.21 -17.95 -13.80
N GLU A 51 35.16 -19.12 -13.17
CA GLU A 51 34.20 -20.19 -13.53
C GLU A 51 32.76 -19.69 -13.39
N GLU A 52 32.46 -19.02 -12.28
CA GLU A 52 31.19 -18.34 -12.04
C GLU A 52 31.43 -16.93 -11.50
N ALA A 53 30.70 -15.96 -12.04
CA ALA A 53 30.64 -14.60 -11.51
C ALA A 53 29.20 -14.10 -11.43
N LEU A 54 28.87 -13.24 -10.47
CA LEU A 54 27.51 -12.75 -10.25
C LEU A 54 27.30 -11.37 -10.88
N PHE A 55 26.21 -11.21 -11.60
CA PHE A 55 25.76 -9.94 -12.17
C PHE A 55 25.57 -8.88 -11.06
N GLN A 56 25.96 -7.65 -11.37
CA GLN A 56 26.03 -6.50 -10.47
C GLN A 56 26.96 -6.65 -9.26
N GLN A 57 27.65 -7.77 -9.09
CA GLN A 57 28.70 -7.89 -8.06
C GLN A 57 30.02 -7.28 -8.52
N THR A 58 30.81 -6.88 -7.52
CA THR A 58 32.13 -6.30 -7.74
C THR A 58 33.19 -7.40 -7.76
N GLN A 59 33.98 -7.43 -8.82
CA GLN A 59 35.16 -8.25 -8.94
C GLN A 59 36.42 -7.43 -8.66
N MET A 60 37.28 -7.94 -7.79
CA MET A 60 38.60 -7.39 -7.57
C MET A 60 39.59 -8.03 -8.55
N VAL A 61 40.38 -7.19 -9.22
CA VAL A 61 41.44 -7.58 -10.13
C VAL A 61 42.76 -7.04 -9.59
N THR A 62 43.74 -7.92 -9.43
CA THR A 62 45.07 -7.57 -8.92
C THR A 62 46.16 -8.08 -9.86
N GLY A 63 47.26 -7.37 -9.92
CA GLY A 63 48.39 -7.75 -10.75
C GLY A 63 49.56 -6.78 -10.60
N SER A 64 50.60 -7.04 -11.38
CA SER A 64 51.75 -6.16 -11.55
C SER A 64 51.97 -5.84 -13.02
N ILE A 65 52.58 -4.68 -13.28
CA ILE A 65 52.91 -4.21 -14.62
C ILE A 65 54.38 -3.83 -14.65
N GLU A 66 55.06 -4.23 -15.72
CA GLU A 66 56.40 -3.79 -16.08
C GLU A 66 56.35 -3.03 -17.42
N SER A 67 56.90 -1.82 -17.47
CA SER A 67 57.00 -1.01 -18.69
C SER A 67 58.35 -0.32 -18.76
N SER A 68 59.23 -0.78 -19.65
CA SER A 68 60.56 -0.18 -19.84
C SER A 68 60.52 1.26 -20.35
N ASN A 69 59.40 1.67 -20.95
CA ASN A 69 59.20 2.99 -21.55
C ASN A 69 58.53 3.97 -20.59
N GLY A 70 58.00 3.51 -19.46
CA GLY A 70 57.16 4.26 -18.54
C GLY A 70 55.66 4.08 -18.85
N LEU A 71 54.92 3.64 -17.83
CA LEU A 71 53.48 3.40 -17.91
C LEU A 71 52.70 4.72 -17.89
N ARG A 72 51.86 4.95 -18.90
CA ARG A 72 51.00 6.15 -19.00
C ARG A 72 49.65 5.95 -18.32
N ASP A 73 48.97 4.87 -18.67
CA ASP A 73 47.62 4.57 -18.18
C ASP A 73 47.49 3.08 -17.86
N ILE A 74 46.72 2.76 -16.81
CA ILE A 74 46.15 1.44 -16.59
C ILE A 74 44.69 1.58 -16.21
N TYR A 75 43.84 0.76 -16.83
CA TYR A 75 42.44 0.64 -16.44
C TYR A 75 41.93 -0.78 -16.65
N ILE A 76 40.85 -1.10 -15.93
CA ILE A 76 40.04 -2.29 -16.19
C ILE A 76 38.67 -1.89 -16.75
N THR A 77 38.07 -2.73 -17.59
CA THR A 77 36.73 -2.50 -18.17
C THR A 77 36.04 -3.83 -18.49
N LEU A 78 34.75 -3.78 -18.80
CA LEU A 78 33.98 -4.96 -19.20
C LEU A 78 34.11 -5.20 -20.71
N LEU A 79 34.35 -6.46 -21.08
CA LEU A 79 34.47 -6.91 -22.47
C LEU A 79 33.34 -7.88 -22.81
N LYS A 80 32.93 -7.85 -24.08
CA LYS A 80 32.07 -8.87 -24.70
C LYS A 80 32.86 -9.62 -25.76
N GLY A 81 32.44 -10.86 -26.04
CA GLY A 81 33.02 -11.68 -27.09
C GLY A 81 32.77 -11.06 -28.47
N ASN A 82 33.80 -11.04 -29.31
CA ASN A 82 33.71 -10.64 -30.72
C ASN A 82 34.39 -11.71 -31.59
N ALA A 83 33.71 -12.17 -32.63
CA ALA A 83 34.20 -13.27 -33.48
C ALA A 83 35.48 -12.93 -34.25
N ASP A 84 35.71 -11.65 -34.57
CA ASP A 84 36.82 -11.21 -35.42
C ASP A 84 38.08 -10.84 -34.62
N VAL A 85 37.90 -10.27 -33.42
CA VAL A 85 39.01 -9.73 -32.58
C VAL A 85 39.11 -10.41 -31.21
N GLY A 86 38.30 -11.44 -30.95
CA GLY A 86 38.22 -12.17 -29.68
C GLY A 86 37.38 -11.44 -28.64
N TYR A 87 37.80 -10.25 -28.25
CA TYR A 87 37.08 -9.41 -27.29
C TYR A 87 37.00 -7.96 -27.74
N GLU A 88 35.88 -7.31 -27.46
CA GLU A 88 35.70 -5.88 -27.63
C GLU A 88 35.16 -5.23 -26.36
N GLU A 89 35.52 -3.97 -26.15
CA GLU A 89 35.06 -3.20 -25.01
C GLU A 89 33.56 -2.90 -25.14
N ILE A 90 32.78 -3.19 -24.08
CA ILE A 90 31.33 -2.95 -24.05
C ILE A 90 31.05 -1.44 -24.05
N SER A 91 31.69 -0.71 -23.13
CA SER A 91 31.49 0.73 -22.98
C SER A 91 32.68 1.38 -22.29
N ARG A 92 33.13 2.52 -22.82
CA ARG A 92 34.19 3.35 -22.21
C ARG A 92 33.78 3.91 -20.85
N ASN A 93 32.48 4.00 -20.57
CA ASN A 93 31.98 4.49 -19.28
C ASN A 93 32.19 3.47 -18.15
N ASN A 94 32.47 2.21 -18.48
CA ASN A 94 32.74 1.15 -17.51
C ASN A 94 34.22 1.08 -17.09
N ARG A 95 35.08 1.96 -17.64
CA ARG A 95 36.51 1.97 -17.33
C ARG A 95 36.78 2.42 -15.91
N VAL A 96 37.58 1.64 -15.19
CA VAL A 96 38.09 1.97 -13.86
C VAL A 96 39.60 2.16 -13.97
N PHE A 97 40.06 3.39 -13.82
CA PHE A 97 41.47 3.75 -13.94
C PHE A 97 42.19 3.64 -12.59
N GLN A 98 43.44 3.20 -12.62
CA GLN A 98 44.39 3.51 -11.54
C GLN A 98 44.92 4.92 -11.78
N ILE A 99 44.89 5.75 -10.75
CA ILE A 99 45.52 7.08 -10.82
C ILE A 99 47.03 6.91 -10.66
N LEU A 100 47.80 7.52 -11.56
CA LEU A 100 49.26 7.54 -11.55
C LEU A 100 49.75 8.98 -11.38
N ASP A 101 50.67 9.18 -10.44
CA ASP A 101 51.28 10.50 -10.19
C ASP A 101 52.52 10.77 -11.09
N SER A 102 53.01 9.73 -11.78
CA SER A 102 54.17 9.77 -12.69
C SER A 102 54.07 8.65 -13.74
N PHE A 103 55.12 8.44 -14.54
CA PHE A 103 55.22 7.33 -15.49
C PHE A 103 56.11 6.20 -14.95
N PRO A 104 55.60 5.34 -14.04
CA PRO A 104 56.42 4.32 -13.41
C PRO A 104 56.81 3.22 -14.40
N ASN A 105 57.97 2.61 -14.18
CA ASN A 105 58.39 1.42 -14.93
C ASN A 105 57.85 0.12 -14.33
N GLU A 106 57.44 0.15 -13.06
CA GLU A 106 56.87 -0.99 -12.33
C GLU A 106 55.69 -0.50 -11.48
N LEU A 107 54.58 -1.24 -11.49
CA LEU A 107 53.39 -0.90 -10.71
C LEU A 107 52.62 -2.15 -10.29
N ASP A 108 52.39 -2.31 -8.99
CA ASP A 108 51.35 -3.20 -8.48
C ASP A 108 49.99 -2.47 -8.47
N PHE A 109 48.94 -3.15 -8.94
CA PHE A 109 47.60 -2.57 -8.99
C PHE A 109 46.55 -3.47 -8.33
N SER A 110 45.50 -2.82 -7.82
CA SER A 110 44.31 -3.48 -7.29
C SER A 110 43.10 -2.61 -7.64
N LEU A 111 42.27 -3.11 -8.55
CA LEU A 111 41.14 -2.38 -9.09
C LEU A 111 39.85 -3.21 -8.95
N ASN A 112 38.78 -2.53 -8.58
CA ASN A 112 37.46 -3.14 -8.40
C ASN A 112 36.54 -2.72 -9.54
N ILE A 113 35.85 -3.69 -10.15
CA ILE A 113 34.88 -3.44 -11.22
C ILE A 113 33.56 -4.16 -10.96
N SER A 114 32.44 -3.47 -11.12
CA SER A 114 31.11 -4.09 -11.05
C SER A 114 30.76 -4.74 -12.38
N LEU A 115 30.31 -6.00 -12.35
CA LEU A 115 29.82 -6.75 -13.51
C LEU A 115 28.39 -6.29 -13.86
N SER A 116 28.26 -5.05 -14.30
CA SER A 116 26.97 -4.34 -14.47
C SER A 116 26.30 -4.56 -15.83
N ASP A 117 26.96 -5.24 -16.77
CA ASP A 117 26.42 -5.50 -18.11
C ASP A 117 26.21 -7.00 -18.34
N ALA A 118 24.99 -7.37 -18.77
CA ALA A 118 24.59 -8.75 -19.02
C ALA A 118 25.33 -9.42 -20.19
N SER A 119 26.00 -8.64 -21.04
CA SER A 119 26.80 -9.15 -22.16
C SER A 119 28.28 -9.40 -21.81
N THR A 120 28.66 -9.24 -20.54
CA THR A 120 30.04 -9.41 -20.09
C THR A 120 30.51 -10.86 -20.23
N THR A 121 31.60 -11.06 -20.96
CA THR A 121 32.30 -12.36 -21.11
C THR A 121 33.74 -12.33 -20.62
N ALA A 122 34.30 -11.14 -20.37
CA ALA A 122 35.61 -10.98 -19.73
C ALA A 122 35.76 -9.60 -19.07
N ILE A 123 36.72 -9.50 -18.15
CA ILE A 123 37.24 -8.21 -17.65
C ILE A 123 38.55 -7.94 -18.37
N GLY A 124 38.65 -6.83 -19.08
CA GLY A 124 39.85 -6.44 -19.79
C GLY A 124 40.76 -5.59 -18.93
N VAL A 125 42.02 -5.99 -18.75
CA VAL A 125 43.07 -5.17 -18.15
C VAL A 125 43.88 -4.51 -19.27
N PHE A 126 43.85 -3.18 -19.33
CA PHE A 126 44.53 -2.38 -20.34
C PHE A 126 45.69 -1.64 -19.68
N ALA A 127 46.89 -1.79 -20.24
CA ALA A 127 48.08 -1.05 -19.84
C ALA A 127 48.68 -0.38 -21.07
N THR A 128 48.86 0.95 -21.01
CA THR A 128 49.36 1.75 -22.13
C THR A 128 50.59 2.54 -21.69
N ASP A 129 51.68 2.49 -22.47
CA ASP A 129 52.91 3.26 -22.21
C ASP A 129 52.86 4.69 -22.79
N ILE A 130 53.91 5.48 -22.52
CA ILE A 130 54.03 6.86 -23.04
C ILE A 130 54.14 6.95 -24.57
N TYR A 131 54.55 5.86 -25.24
CA TYR A 131 54.59 5.75 -26.70
C TYR A 131 53.30 5.19 -27.30
N THR A 132 52.24 5.08 -26.49
CA THR A 132 50.89 4.63 -26.85
C THR A 132 50.76 3.14 -27.18
N LYS A 133 51.81 2.33 -26.89
CA LYS A 133 51.75 0.88 -27.02
C LYS A 133 50.89 0.30 -25.90
N THR A 134 49.97 -0.58 -26.26
CA THR A 134 48.95 -1.09 -25.33
C THR A 134 48.97 -2.61 -25.28
N THR A 135 48.96 -3.14 -24.05
CA THR A 135 48.75 -4.56 -23.77
C THR A 135 47.37 -4.75 -23.17
N ILE A 136 46.67 -5.79 -23.62
CA ILE A 136 45.33 -6.15 -23.15
C ILE A 136 45.39 -7.59 -22.63
N ILE A 137 45.02 -7.78 -21.37
CA ILE A 137 44.86 -9.11 -20.78
C ILE A 137 43.39 -9.33 -20.41
N PRO A 138 42.67 -10.23 -21.09
CA PRO A 138 41.32 -10.60 -20.70
C PRO A 138 41.34 -11.61 -19.54
N ILE A 139 40.60 -11.31 -18.48
CA ILE A 139 40.22 -12.26 -17.44
C ILE A 139 38.85 -12.83 -17.83
N VAL A 140 38.80 -14.10 -18.22
CA VAL A 140 37.61 -14.71 -18.81
C VAL A 140 36.53 -14.94 -17.75
N VAL A 141 35.29 -14.57 -18.04
CA VAL A 141 34.12 -14.93 -17.24
C VAL A 141 33.41 -16.07 -17.96
N GLU A 142 33.53 -17.29 -17.45
CA GLU A 142 32.98 -18.48 -18.11
C GLU A 142 31.46 -18.53 -17.97
N LYS A 143 30.92 -18.18 -16.80
CA LYS A 143 29.48 -18.06 -16.55
C LYS A 143 29.14 -16.82 -15.73
N LEU A 144 28.29 -15.93 -16.30
CA LEU A 144 27.72 -14.79 -15.59
C LEU A 144 26.31 -15.14 -15.07
N LYS A 145 26.19 -15.37 -13.76
CA LYS A 145 24.96 -15.76 -13.08
C LYS A 145 24.19 -14.55 -12.58
N GLY A 146 22.88 -14.70 -12.42
CA GLY A 146 22.03 -13.66 -11.85
C GLY A 146 21.66 -12.53 -12.78
N VAL A 147 21.81 -12.72 -14.09
CA VAL A 147 21.18 -11.85 -15.09
C VAL A 147 19.68 -12.14 -15.08
N PRO A 148 18.82 -11.18 -14.69
CA PRO A 148 17.39 -11.44 -14.61
C PRO A 148 16.78 -11.74 -16.00
N PRO A 149 15.69 -12.54 -16.07
CA PRO A 149 14.95 -12.75 -17.29
C PRO A 149 14.50 -11.43 -17.94
N ARG A 150 14.35 -11.43 -19.26
CA ARG A 150 13.75 -10.33 -20.02
C ARG A 150 12.34 -10.70 -20.43
N VAL A 151 11.43 -9.75 -20.31
CA VAL A 151 10.01 -9.94 -20.65
C VAL A 151 9.54 -8.75 -21.46
N THR A 152 8.80 -9.03 -22.53
CA THR A 152 8.10 -8.03 -23.33
C THR A 152 6.63 -8.39 -23.37
N LEU A 153 5.75 -7.39 -23.26
CA LEU A 153 4.30 -7.55 -23.22
C LEU A 153 3.65 -6.68 -24.29
N ASN A 154 2.59 -7.20 -24.90
CA ASN A 154 1.75 -6.54 -25.87
C ASN A 154 0.26 -6.84 -25.57
N PRO A 155 -0.58 -5.81 -25.35
CA PRO A 155 -0.20 -4.42 -25.22
C PRO A 155 0.65 -4.16 -23.95
N SER A 156 1.45 -3.09 -23.96
CA SER A 156 2.15 -2.62 -22.75
C SER A 156 1.28 -1.66 -21.91
N GLU A 157 0.17 -1.21 -22.47
CA GLU A 157 -0.76 -0.23 -21.91
C GLU A 157 -2.17 -0.47 -22.48
N ILE A 158 -3.18 -0.31 -21.62
CA ILE A 158 -4.60 -0.35 -21.94
C ILE A 158 -5.18 1.00 -21.50
N ASP A 159 -5.58 1.83 -22.46
CA ASP A 159 -6.13 3.16 -22.19
C ASP A 159 -7.45 3.10 -21.40
N GLN A 160 -8.33 2.19 -21.78
CA GLN A 160 -9.64 2.03 -21.19
C GLN A 160 -10.13 0.59 -21.38
N ILE A 161 -10.76 0.04 -20.35
CA ILE A 161 -11.42 -1.28 -20.39
C ILE A 161 -12.74 -1.23 -19.61
N GLU A 162 -13.75 -2.00 -20.02
CA GLU A 162 -14.97 -2.15 -19.24
C GLU A 162 -14.77 -3.17 -18.09
N LEU A 163 -15.37 -2.92 -16.92
CA LEU A 163 -15.31 -3.86 -15.80
C LEU A 163 -15.93 -5.20 -16.21
N ASN A 164 -15.28 -6.29 -15.82
CA ASN A 164 -15.59 -7.67 -16.21
C ASN A 164 -15.33 -8.00 -17.70
N GLU A 165 -14.67 -7.11 -18.44
CA GLU A 165 -14.18 -7.42 -19.78
C GLU A 165 -12.86 -8.20 -19.71
N SER A 166 -12.67 -9.12 -20.65
CA SER A 166 -11.41 -9.87 -20.80
C SER A 166 -10.50 -9.20 -21.83
N VAL A 167 -9.21 -9.14 -21.52
CA VAL A 167 -8.17 -8.69 -22.43
C VAL A 167 -7.17 -9.81 -22.67
N THR A 168 -6.74 -9.94 -23.92
CA THR A 168 -5.66 -10.85 -24.31
C THR A 168 -4.32 -10.13 -24.18
N ILE A 169 -3.41 -10.71 -23.40
CA ILE A 169 -2.02 -10.26 -23.29
C ILE A 169 -1.13 -11.26 -24.01
N GLU A 170 -0.29 -10.76 -24.91
CA GLU A 170 0.75 -11.51 -25.58
C GLU A 170 2.12 -11.07 -25.07
N GLY A 171 3.10 -11.96 -25.12
CA GLY A 171 4.44 -11.59 -24.72
C GLY A 171 5.51 -12.61 -25.07
N THR A 172 6.75 -12.20 -24.87
CA THR A 172 7.92 -13.06 -25.01
C THR A 172 8.77 -12.92 -23.76
N ALA A 173 9.06 -14.07 -23.13
CA ALA A 173 10.02 -14.20 -22.04
C ALA A 173 11.30 -14.85 -22.56
N SER A 174 12.46 -14.35 -22.13
CA SER A 174 13.76 -14.93 -22.47
C SER A 174 14.70 -14.84 -21.28
N SER A 175 15.59 -15.82 -21.12
CA SER A 175 16.59 -15.88 -20.06
C SER A 175 17.86 -16.54 -20.57
N ALA A 176 19.01 -16.22 -19.97
CA ALA A 176 20.27 -16.89 -20.25
C ALA A 176 20.25 -18.35 -19.74
N GLU A 177 19.59 -18.56 -18.59
CA GLU A 177 19.28 -19.88 -18.04
C GLU A 177 17.88 -20.32 -18.49
N ASP A 178 17.59 -21.62 -18.38
CA ASP A 178 16.25 -22.13 -18.62
C ASP A 178 15.20 -21.41 -17.76
N LEU A 179 14.05 -21.12 -18.35
CA LEU A 179 12.90 -20.58 -17.65
C LEU A 179 12.34 -21.64 -16.68
N ALA A 180 11.95 -21.21 -15.47
CA ALA A 180 11.33 -22.07 -14.47
C ALA A 180 9.82 -21.85 -14.39
N SER A 181 9.36 -20.59 -14.42
CA SER A 181 7.94 -20.27 -14.38
C SER A 181 7.63 -18.92 -15.02
N ILE A 182 6.41 -18.83 -15.55
CA ILE A 182 5.79 -17.58 -16.00
C ILE A 182 4.40 -17.55 -15.37
N THR A 183 4.13 -16.53 -14.55
CA THR A 183 2.84 -16.35 -13.88
C THR A 183 2.30 -14.96 -14.16
N TYR A 184 0.97 -14.82 -14.22
CA TYR A 184 0.32 -13.54 -14.45
C TYR A 184 -0.83 -13.30 -13.47
N ALA A 185 -1.12 -12.04 -13.15
CA ALA A 185 -2.23 -11.69 -12.27
C ALA A 185 -2.71 -10.26 -12.53
N LEU A 186 -3.96 -9.98 -12.16
CA LEU A 186 -4.48 -8.63 -12.02
C LEU A 186 -3.90 -8.02 -10.74
N VAL A 187 -3.38 -6.79 -10.81
CA VAL A 187 -2.72 -6.16 -9.67
C VAL A 187 -3.10 -4.69 -9.51
N ARG A 188 -2.93 -4.21 -8.28
CA ARG A 188 -2.70 -2.80 -7.99
C ARG A 188 -1.21 -2.60 -7.72
N LYS A 189 -0.55 -1.65 -8.36
CA LYS A 189 0.89 -1.40 -8.21
C LYS A 189 1.25 -0.69 -6.92
N THR A 190 0.36 0.14 -6.37
CA THR A 190 0.68 0.94 -5.17
C THR A 190 -0.49 1.05 -4.18
N PRO A 191 -0.38 0.46 -2.98
CA PRO A 191 0.60 -0.56 -2.61
C PRO A 191 0.40 -1.83 -3.47
N TYR A 192 1.49 -2.56 -3.73
CA TYR A 192 1.43 -3.80 -4.52
C TYR A 192 0.45 -4.78 -3.87
N LEU A 193 -0.57 -5.17 -4.63
CA LEU A 193 -1.58 -6.14 -4.21
C LEU A 193 -2.01 -6.97 -5.41
N GLU A 194 -1.98 -8.29 -5.27
CA GLU A 194 -2.57 -9.21 -6.23
C GLU A 194 -4.08 -9.25 -5.99
N LEU A 195 -4.84 -8.91 -7.03
CA LEU A 195 -6.30 -8.78 -6.99
C LEU A 195 -6.98 -10.03 -7.56
N SER A 196 -6.28 -10.80 -8.39
CA SER A 196 -6.75 -12.08 -8.91
C SER A 196 -5.89 -13.25 -8.42
N THR A 197 -6.43 -14.46 -8.53
CA THR A 197 -5.61 -15.67 -8.41
C THR A 197 -4.58 -15.70 -9.54
N PRO A 198 -3.28 -15.96 -9.27
CA PRO A 198 -2.27 -16.01 -10.33
C PRO A 198 -2.53 -17.13 -11.34
N GLY A 199 -2.56 -16.79 -12.62
CA GLY A 199 -2.52 -17.72 -13.73
C GLY A 199 -1.11 -18.23 -13.99
N ILE A 200 -0.99 -19.42 -14.56
CA ILE A 200 0.28 -20.08 -14.86
C ILE A 200 0.37 -20.32 -16.36
N ILE A 201 1.51 -19.96 -16.95
CA ILE A 201 1.88 -20.34 -18.30
C ILE A 201 2.93 -21.45 -18.19
N GLU A 202 2.57 -22.63 -18.70
CA GLU A 202 3.45 -23.81 -18.68
C GLU A 202 4.76 -23.53 -19.41
N VAL A 203 5.89 -23.93 -18.83
CA VAL A 203 7.23 -23.76 -19.41
C VAL A 203 7.86 -25.13 -19.62
N GLY A 204 8.48 -25.33 -20.78
CA GLY A 204 9.18 -26.58 -21.09
C GLY A 204 10.46 -26.74 -20.27
N SER A 205 10.91 -27.98 -20.08
CA SER A 205 12.02 -28.29 -19.17
C SER A 205 13.40 -27.75 -19.58
N SER A 206 13.54 -27.13 -20.76
CA SER A 206 14.79 -26.53 -21.24
C SER A 206 14.50 -25.35 -22.18
N GLU A 207 13.41 -24.61 -21.92
CA GLU A 207 13.05 -23.43 -22.70
C GLU A 207 13.79 -22.21 -22.15
N THR A 208 14.69 -21.62 -22.93
CA THR A 208 15.34 -20.33 -22.60
C THR A 208 14.59 -19.14 -23.16
N GLU A 209 13.68 -19.37 -24.11
CA GLU A 209 12.79 -18.37 -24.69
C GLU A 209 11.40 -18.96 -24.91
N LYS A 210 10.36 -18.20 -24.55
CA LYS A 210 8.97 -18.61 -24.71
C LYS A 210 8.09 -17.44 -25.12
N SER A 211 7.37 -17.61 -26.23
CA SER A 211 6.22 -16.76 -26.58
C SER A 211 4.96 -17.31 -25.91
N PHE A 212 4.12 -16.42 -25.40
CA PHE A 212 2.89 -16.77 -24.70
C PHE A 212 1.76 -15.81 -25.02
N SER A 213 0.54 -16.28 -24.79
CA SER A 213 -0.69 -15.50 -24.87
C SER A 213 -1.66 -16.04 -23.83
N PHE A 214 -2.35 -15.14 -23.14
CA PHE A 214 -3.39 -15.49 -22.16
C PHE A 214 -4.48 -14.44 -22.13
N ASP A 215 -5.67 -14.86 -21.77
CA ASP A 215 -6.80 -13.98 -21.50
C ASP A 215 -6.91 -13.76 -19.99
N ILE A 216 -7.16 -12.52 -19.59
CA ILE A 216 -7.46 -12.17 -18.20
C ILE A 216 -8.64 -11.22 -18.14
N THR A 217 -9.57 -11.47 -17.22
CA THR A 217 -10.70 -10.59 -16.96
C THR A 217 -10.30 -9.51 -15.95
N VAL A 218 -10.63 -8.26 -16.25
CA VAL A 218 -10.49 -7.14 -15.30
C VAL A 218 -11.77 -7.06 -14.49
N ASP A 219 -11.87 -7.87 -13.44
CA ASP A 219 -13.04 -8.03 -12.57
C ASP A 219 -12.94 -7.26 -11.24
N ASP A 220 -11.87 -6.50 -11.05
CA ASP A 220 -11.64 -5.67 -9.86
C ASP A 220 -11.38 -4.22 -10.25
N GLU A 221 -12.26 -3.31 -9.81
CA GLU A 221 -12.15 -1.88 -10.13
C GLU A 221 -10.89 -1.20 -9.57
N ARG A 222 -10.16 -1.87 -8.66
CA ARG A 222 -8.94 -1.34 -8.02
C ARG A 222 -7.69 -1.64 -8.84
N ALA A 223 -7.81 -2.42 -9.92
CA ALA A 223 -6.69 -2.81 -10.75
C ALA A 223 -6.11 -1.61 -11.53
N ASP A 224 -4.78 -1.52 -11.57
CA ASP A 224 -4.05 -0.51 -12.34
C ASP A 224 -3.02 -1.11 -13.30
N ALA A 225 -2.86 -2.44 -13.27
CA ALA A 225 -2.04 -3.19 -14.21
C ALA A 225 -2.37 -4.70 -14.20
N ILE A 226 -1.90 -5.38 -15.24
CA ILE A 226 -1.72 -6.82 -15.29
C ILE A 226 -0.23 -7.09 -15.14
N SER A 227 0.17 -7.91 -14.17
CA SER A 227 1.56 -8.28 -13.96
C SER A 227 1.88 -9.60 -14.65
N VAL A 228 3.09 -9.72 -15.18
CA VAL A 228 3.69 -10.98 -15.62
C VAL A 228 5.04 -11.13 -14.93
N VAL A 229 5.15 -12.16 -14.09
CA VAL A 229 6.36 -12.49 -13.34
C VAL A 229 7.02 -13.69 -13.99
N VAL A 230 8.27 -13.53 -14.39
CA VAL A 230 9.08 -14.58 -14.99
C VAL A 230 10.23 -14.92 -14.06
N THR A 231 10.43 -16.21 -13.81
CA THR A 231 11.50 -16.74 -12.96
C THR A 231 12.33 -17.74 -13.75
N ASP A 232 13.65 -17.63 -13.71
CA ASP A 232 14.55 -18.64 -14.26
C ASP A 232 14.82 -19.81 -13.29
N LYS A 233 15.49 -20.86 -13.76
CA LYS A 233 15.85 -22.03 -12.94
C LYS A 233 16.84 -21.74 -11.81
N GLU A 234 17.58 -20.65 -11.88
CA GLU A 234 18.48 -20.23 -10.81
C GLU A 234 17.75 -19.38 -9.75
N GLY A 235 16.49 -18.99 -10.00
CA GLY A 235 15.60 -18.28 -9.09
C GLY A 235 15.58 -16.76 -9.27
N PHE A 236 16.21 -16.21 -10.30
CA PHE A 236 16.16 -14.77 -10.58
C PHE A 236 14.87 -14.41 -11.31
N ARG A 237 14.31 -13.24 -10.97
CA ARG A 237 12.94 -12.86 -11.33
C ARG A 237 12.88 -11.49 -11.96
N THR A 238 11.97 -11.34 -12.92
CA THR A 238 11.58 -10.05 -13.50
C THR A 238 10.06 -9.95 -13.52
N THR A 239 9.54 -8.79 -13.15
CA THR A 239 8.12 -8.47 -13.29
C THR A 239 7.95 -7.42 -14.38
N ALA A 240 7.14 -7.74 -15.38
CA ALA A 240 6.66 -6.79 -16.39
C ALA A 240 5.17 -6.47 -16.14
N TYR A 241 4.73 -5.32 -16.62
CA TYR A 241 3.36 -4.85 -16.44
C TYR A 241 2.76 -4.42 -17.78
N THR A 242 1.48 -4.71 -17.95
CA THR A 242 0.59 -4.01 -18.87
C THR A 242 -0.23 -3.05 -18.04
N ASP A 243 -0.03 -1.74 -18.21
CA ASP A 243 -0.73 -0.72 -17.42
C ASP A 243 -2.21 -0.61 -17.82
N ILE A 244 -3.12 -0.43 -16.85
CA ILE A 244 -4.53 -0.09 -17.09
C ILE A 244 -4.73 1.36 -16.67
N LYS A 245 -5.07 2.25 -17.61
CA LYS A 245 -5.25 3.69 -17.30
C LYS A 245 -6.62 4.03 -16.76
N SER A 246 -7.67 3.33 -17.21
CA SER A 246 -9.04 3.58 -16.79
C SER A 246 -9.91 2.33 -16.88
N ILE A 247 -10.73 2.10 -15.86
CA ILE A 247 -11.79 1.08 -15.85
C ILE A 247 -13.13 1.81 -15.92
N THR A 248 -14.01 1.37 -16.80
CA THR A 248 -15.35 1.94 -17.01
C THR A 248 -16.44 0.89 -16.86
N GLY A 249 -17.72 1.28 -16.92
CA GLY A 249 -18.83 0.34 -16.67
C GLY A 249 -18.99 -0.09 -15.21
N ILE A 250 -18.26 0.54 -14.28
CA ILE A 250 -18.41 0.34 -12.84
C ILE A 250 -19.85 0.70 -12.44
N PRO A 251 -20.63 -0.23 -11.85
CA PRO A 251 -21.97 0.06 -11.37
C PRO A 251 -22.02 1.21 -10.36
N GLU A 252 -23.17 1.88 -10.27
CA GLU A 252 -23.39 2.92 -9.26
C GLU A 252 -23.46 2.32 -7.85
N GLY A 253 -23.02 3.10 -6.86
CA GLY A 253 -23.02 2.71 -5.46
C GLY A 253 -21.61 2.46 -4.92
N ARG A 254 -21.41 2.80 -3.64
CA ARG A 254 -20.16 2.59 -2.91
C ARG A 254 -20.48 2.12 -1.50
N ALA A 255 -19.62 1.32 -0.91
CA ALA A 255 -19.70 1.02 0.52
C ALA A 255 -18.86 2.01 1.32
N LEU A 256 -19.43 2.54 2.40
CA LEU A 256 -18.68 3.24 3.45
C LEU A 256 -18.23 2.22 4.48
N ILE A 257 -16.95 2.27 4.85
CA ILE A 257 -16.36 1.43 5.88
C ILE A 257 -15.89 2.33 7.02
N PHE A 258 -16.39 2.06 8.21
CA PHE A 258 -16.00 2.72 9.44
C PHE A 258 -15.30 1.70 10.33
N GLU A 259 -14.00 1.89 10.50
CA GLU A 259 -13.13 0.99 11.26
C GLU A 259 -12.92 1.49 12.69
N ASP A 260 -12.85 0.55 13.63
CA ASP A 260 -12.32 0.73 14.99
C ASP A 260 -12.78 1.99 15.73
N PHE A 261 -14.04 2.39 15.56
CA PHE A 261 -14.55 3.58 16.23
C PHE A 261 -15.28 3.24 17.54
N GLU A 262 -15.19 4.16 18.48
CA GLU A 262 -15.66 3.97 19.85
C GLU A 262 -16.87 4.86 20.14
N MET A 263 -17.86 4.32 20.85
CA MET A 263 -19.02 5.07 21.33
C MET A 263 -19.21 4.85 22.82
N ALA A 264 -19.66 5.86 23.55
CA ALA A 264 -19.91 5.79 24.99
C ALA A 264 -21.20 6.53 25.36
N PRO A 265 -22.13 5.95 26.16
CA PRO A 265 -23.36 6.63 26.50
C PRO A 265 -23.13 7.91 27.28
N GLU A 266 -23.74 8.99 26.80
CA GLU A 266 -23.69 10.29 27.44
C GLU A 266 -24.65 10.40 28.63
N TRP A 267 -24.25 11.18 29.63
CA TRP A 267 -25.06 11.58 30.77
C TRP A 267 -26.36 12.28 30.33
N GLU A 268 -27.36 12.33 31.21
CA GLU A 268 -28.64 13.01 30.95
C GLU A 268 -28.47 14.51 31.16
N ILE A 269 -27.90 15.20 30.18
CA ILE A 269 -27.54 16.61 30.30
C ILE A 269 -28.65 17.47 29.69
N MET A 270 -29.29 18.30 30.51
CA MET A 270 -30.21 19.34 30.02
C MET A 270 -29.43 20.47 29.34
N SER A 271 -30.02 21.08 28.30
CA SER A 271 -29.39 22.17 27.51
C SER A 271 -28.97 23.38 28.33
N ASN A 272 -29.57 23.59 29.50
CA ASN A 272 -29.29 24.68 30.41
C ASN A 272 -28.47 24.27 31.66
N ALA A 273 -27.97 23.03 31.74
CA ALA A 273 -27.34 22.50 32.96
C ALA A 273 -25.95 23.08 33.29
N GLY A 274 -25.36 23.89 32.42
CA GLY A 274 -24.00 24.43 32.59
C GLY A 274 -22.88 23.38 32.47
N VAL A 275 -23.23 22.12 32.21
CA VAL A 275 -22.32 21.01 31.93
C VAL A 275 -22.26 20.80 30.42
N ILE A 276 -21.05 20.63 29.89
CA ILE A 276 -20.82 20.41 28.46
C ILE A 276 -20.76 18.90 28.20
N PRO A 277 -21.58 18.36 27.26
CA PRO A 277 -21.47 16.97 26.81
C PRO A 277 -20.11 16.70 26.18
N THR A 278 -19.51 15.55 26.49
CA THR A 278 -18.16 15.16 26.05
C THR A 278 -18.04 13.73 25.56
N GLN A 279 -19.08 12.90 25.71
CA GLN A 279 -19.07 11.50 25.30
C GLN A 279 -19.59 11.35 23.86
N PRO A 280 -18.80 10.77 22.95
CA PRO A 280 -19.23 10.53 21.58
C PRO A 280 -20.20 9.33 21.57
N TYR A 281 -21.47 9.59 21.28
CA TYR A 281 -22.53 8.58 21.40
C TYR A 281 -23.55 8.63 20.26
N LEU A 282 -23.40 9.60 19.34
CA LEU A 282 -24.23 9.77 18.17
C LEU A 282 -23.45 9.34 16.94
N PHE A 283 -24.09 8.56 16.06
CA PHE A 283 -23.51 8.11 14.80
C PHE A 283 -24.26 8.70 13.61
N SER A 284 -23.49 9.09 12.59
CA SER A 284 -23.94 9.63 11.32
C SER A 284 -23.23 8.93 10.17
N ILE A 285 -24.00 8.35 9.24
CA ILE A 285 -23.46 7.73 8.02
C ILE A 285 -22.86 8.80 7.11
N GLU A 286 -23.57 9.91 6.91
CA GLU A 286 -23.12 11.02 6.07
C GLU A 286 -22.00 11.87 6.72
N GLY A 287 -21.85 11.74 8.04
CA GLY A 287 -20.95 12.55 8.83
C GLY A 287 -21.53 13.93 9.17
N ILE A 288 -20.90 14.56 10.15
CA ILE A 288 -21.26 15.88 10.68
C ILE A 288 -20.02 16.77 10.65
N GLN A 289 -20.19 17.99 10.15
CA GLN A 289 -19.12 18.98 10.12
C GLN A 289 -18.80 19.47 11.54
N VAL A 290 -17.57 19.21 12.00
CA VAL A 290 -17.04 19.63 13.29
C VAL A 290 -15.75 20.42 13.03
N GLY A 291 -15.85 21.76 13.07
CA GLY A 291 -14.75 22.62 12.66
C GLY A 291 -14.42 22.44 11.18
N ASN A 292 -13.21 21.96 10.87
CA ASN A 292 -12.76 21.69 9.49
C ASN A 292 -12.80 20.19 9.13
N GLU A 293 -13.32 19.33 10.01
CA GLU A 293 -13.36 17.89 9.81
C GLU A 293 -14.81 17.38 9.70
N ILE A 294 -15.01 16.32 8.95
CA ILE A 294 -16.27 15.56 8.94
C ILE A 294 -16.09 14.36 9.88
N LYS A 295 -16.96 14.27 10.89
CA LYS A 295 -16.95 13.16 11.86
C LYS A 295 -18.21 12.34 11.77
N ASN A 296 -18.07 11.01 11.76
CA ASN A 296 -19.20 10.07 11.76
C ASN A 296 -19.66 9.70 13.18
N VAL A 297 -18.82 9.90 14.18
CA VAL A 297 -19.15 9.69 15.58
C VAL A 297 -18.93 10.99 16.31
N VAL A 298 -19.96 11.51 16.96
CA VAL A 298 -19.94 12.84 17.58
C VAL A 298 -20.55 12.85 18.97
N THR A 299 -20.09 13.81 19.76
CA THR A 299 -20.72 14.21 21.02
C THR A 299 -22.01 15.00 20.77
N LEU A 300 -22.84 15.15 21.80
CA LEU A 300 -24.03 16.02 21.73
C LEU A 300 -23.66 17.47 21.41
N LYS A 301 -22.56 17.98 21.99
CA LYS A 301 -22.08 19.34 21.77
C LYS A 301 -21.67 19.56 20.31
N GLU A 302 -20.89 18.64 19.76
CA GLU A 302 -20.46 18.74 18.36
C GLU A 302 -21.66 18.72 17.40
N ALA A 303 -22.68 17.89 17.68
CA ALA A 303 -23.90 17.87 16.89
C ALA A 303 -24.71 19.18 16.99
N VAL A 304 -24.67 19.87 18.14
CA VAL A 304 -25.38 21.15 18.37
C VAL A 304 -24.67 22.33 17.72
N ASP A 305 -23.34 22.35 17.78
CA ASP A 305 -22.53 23.40 17.20
C ASP A 305 -22.47 23.29 15.66
N ALA A 306 -22.80 22.12 15.10
CA ALA A 306 -22.89 21.91 13.68
C ALA A 306 -24.07 22.69 13.05
N PRO A 307 -23.89 23.33 11.88
CA PRO A 307 -24.93 24.13 11.25
C PRO A 307 -26.11 23.28 10.73
N SER A 308 -25.83 22.05 10.35
CA SER A 308 -26.80 21.06 9.84
C SER A 308 -26.15 19.68 9.84
N GLY A 309 -26.97 18.64 9.84
CA GLY A 309 -26.50 17.27 9.66
C GLY A 309 -27.61 16.26 9.89
N SER A 310 -27.27 14.99 9.76
CA SER A 310 -28.19 13.89 10.05
C SER A 310 -27.56 12.90 11.01
N ILE A 311 -28.35 12.39 11.94
CA ILE A 311 -27.94 11.38 12.91
C ILE A 311 -28.79 10.15 12.62
N ASP A 312 -28.14 8.99 12.58
CA ASP A 312 -28.77 7.71 12.26
C ASP A 312 -29.13 6.95 13.52
N PHE A 313 -28.18 6.79 14.43
CA PHE A 313 -28.42 6.12 15.70
C PHE A 313 -27.54 6.64 16.82
N ALA A 314 -27.84 6.18 18.03
CA ALA A 314 -27.08 6.49 19.22
C ALA A 314 -26.81 5.23 20.04
N PHE A 315 -25.67 5.21 20.73
CA PHE A 315 -25.38 4.21 21.77
C PHE A 315 -25.71 4.83 23.14
N VAL A 316 -26.75 4.31 23.80
CA VAL A 316 -27.32 4.94 24.99
C VAL A 316 -27.41 3.97 26.17
N ASN A 317 -27.51 4.53 27.36
CA ASN A 317 -27.87 3.82 28.57
C ASN A 317 -29.34 4.10 28.90
N ILE A 318 -30.20 3.11 28.68
CA ILE A 318 -31.64 3.20 28.95
C ILE A 318 -31.87 2.76 30.39
N TRP A 319 -32.53 3.58 31.20
CA TRP A 319 -32.97 3.13 32.54
C TRP A 319 -34.36 3.61 32.94
N ARG A 320 -34.89 4.63 32.28
CA ARG A 320 -36.23 5.16 32.47
C ARG A 320 -36.89 5.54 31.15
N ASN A 321 -38.21 5.73 31.19
CA ASN A 321 -39.02 6.15 30.06
C ASN A 321 -39.17 7.68 29.98
N SER A 322 -39.97 8.17 29.03
CA SER A 322 -40.32 9.60 28.86
C SER A 322 -40.96 10.25 30.08
N ASP A 323 -41.77 9.48 30.80
CA ASP A 323 -42.44 9.91 32.02
C ASP A 323 -41.53 9.80 33.24
N ARG A 324 -40.26 9.44 32.99
CA ARG A 324 -39.16 9.33 33.96
C ARG A 324 -39.41 8.24 35.00
N VAL A 325 -40.09 7.19 34.56
CA VAL A 325 -40.36 5.96 35.31
C VAL A 325 -39.34 4.89 34.91
N PRO A 326 -38.75 4.14 35.85
CA PRO A 326 -37.85 3.03 35.53
C PRO A 326 -38.45 2.03 34.55
N VAL A 327 -37.65 1.52 33.62
CA VAL A 327 -38.11 0.52 32.62
C VAL A 327 -37.55 -0.86 32.89
N GLY A 328 -38.37 -1.88 32.65
CA GLY A 328 -38.01 -3.30 32.85
C GLY A 328 -37.00 -3.88 31.85
N SER A 329 -36.52 -3.10 30.88
CA SER A 329 -35.47 -3.51 29.93
C SER A 329 -34.47 -2.38 29.77
N ARG A 330 -33.49 -2.36 30.69
CA ARG A 330 -32.53 -1.29 30.95
C ARG A 330 -31.08 -1.72 30.67
N GLY A 331 -30.18 -0.74 30.53
CA GLY A 331 -28.77 -0.91 30.20
C GLY A 331 -28.43 -0.37 28.82
N PHE A 332 -27.31 -0.84 28.28
CA PHE A 332 -26.81 -0.44 26.96
C PHE A 332 -27.79 -0.79 25.83
N ALA A 333 -27.95 0.13 24.89
CA ALA A 333 -28.74 -0.09 23.71
C ALA A 333 -28.26 0.77 22.52
N TYR A 334 -28.38 0.21 21.32
CA TYR A 334 -28.37 0.97 20.07
C TYR A 334 -29.78 1.44 19.78
N VAL A 335 -29.94 2.75 19.59
CA VAL A 335 -31.24 3.38 19.43
C VAL A 335 -31.25 4.24 18.18
N SER A 336 -32.27 4.01 17.35
CA SER A 336 -32.60 4.84 16.19
C SER A 336 -32.71 6.30 16.61
N ALA A 337 -32.06 7.23 15.91
CA ALA A 337 -32.07 8.65 16.28
C ALA A 337 -33.51 9.21 16.32
N ALA A 338 -34.39 8.73 15.42
CA ALA A 338 -35.82 9.03 15.41
C ALA A 338 -36.59 8.55 16.67
N ARG A 339 -35.98 7.77 17.56
CA ARG A 339 -36.57 7.28 18.81
C ARG A 339 -35.90 7.77 20.08
N LEU A 340 -34.90 8.64 20.00
CA LEU A 340 -34.28 9.23 21.20
C LEU A 340 -35.31 9.90 22.13
N SER A 341 -36.30 10.60 21.56
CA SER A 341 -37.42 11.21 22.30
C SER A 341 -38.57 10.24 22.60
N GLY A 342 -38.46 8.97 22.21
CA GLY A 342 -39.50 7.96 22.37
C GLY A 342 -39.68 7.51 23.83
N GLY A 343 -40.92 7.08 24.14
CA GLY A 343 -41.31 6.61 25.46
C GLY A 343 -40.30 5.65 26.10
N PRO A 344 -39.94 4.52 25.47
CA PRO A 344 -39.10 3.49 26.09
C PRO A 344 -37.60 3.84 26.28
N VAL A 345 -37.12 4.98 25.79
CA VAL A 345 -35.67 5.33 25.76
C VAL A 345 -35.29 6.31 26.87
N GLY A 346 -36.17 7.28 27.17
CA GLY A 346 -35.95 8.25 28.26
C GLY A 346 -34.91 9.35 27.97
N ARG A 347 -34.51 9.55 26.70
CA ARG A 347 -33.53 10.57 26.29
C ARG A 347 -34.19 11.85 25.74
N GLN A 348 -35.40 12.20 26.20
CA GLN A 348 -36.10 13.41 25.75
C GLN A 348 -35.26 14.68 25.97
N VAL A 349 -34.42 14.70 27.00
CA VAL A 349 -33.50 15.81 27.31
C VAL A 349 -32.54 16.15 26.16
N ASP A 350 -32.22 15.18 25.29
CA ASP A 350 -31.35 15.39 24.13
C ASP A 350 -32.09 16.09 22.98
N THR A 351 -33.42 16.09 22.97
CA THR A 351 -34.23 16.65 21.87
C THR A 351 -34.00 18.15 21.70
N ASP A 352 -33.85 18.87 22.83
CA ASP A 352 -33.61 20.31 22.83
C ASP A 352 -32.25 20.66 22.24
N TRP A 353 -31.25 19.81 22.44
CA TRP A 353 -29.93 19.94 21.83
C TRP A 353 -29.98 19.63 20.33
N LEU A 354 -30.67 18.56 19.94
CA LEU A 354 -30.71 18.07 18.56
C LEU A 354 -31.79 18.74 17.69
N GLY A 355 -32.20 19.97 18.03
CA GLY A 355 -33.26 20.70 17.32
C GLY A 355 -32.94 21.00 15.86
N GLY A 356 -31.67 21.27 15.54
CA GLY A 356 -31.18 21.55 14.18
C GLY A 356 -30.81 20.30 13.36
N MET A 357 -30.88 19.11 13.96
CA MET A 357 -30.39 17.87 13.35
C MET A 357 -31.53 17.00 12.82
N THR A 358 -31.33 16.44 11.63
CA THR A 358 -32.20 15.40 11.08
C THR A 358 -31.99 14.10 11.84
N LYS A 359 -33.07 13.49 12.32
CA LYS A 359 -33.04 12.25 13.10
C LYS A 359 -33.61 11.12 12.24
N ASN A 360 -32.74 10.31 11.64
CA ASN A 360 -33.14 9.26 10.71
C ASN A 360 -33.72 8.05 11.44
N ALA A 361 -34.53 7.28 10.73
CA ALA A 361 -35.11 6.05 11.26
C ALA A 361 -34.26 4.84 10.84
N ILE A 362 -33.63 4.20 11.81
CA ILE A 362 -32.94 2.91 11.65
C ILE A 362 -33.77 1.76 12.22
N GLY A 363 -33.84 0.66 11.47
CA GLY A 363 -34.25 -0.66 11.94
C GLY A 363 -33.03 -1.54 12.22
N PHE A 364 -33.00 -2.26 13.34
CA PHE A 364 -31.91 -3.14 13.76
C PHE A 364 -32.37 -4.58 13.91
N ARG A 365 -31.44 -5.54 13.68
CA ARG A 365 -31.61 -6.95 14.03
C ARG A 365 -30.25 -7.59 14.31
N ILE A 366 -30.18 -8.37 15.40
CA ILE A 366 -29.03 -9.26 15.65
C ILE A 366 -29.13 -10.45 14.70
N LEU A 367 -28.03 -10.75 14.01
CA LEU A 367 -27.89 -11.97 13.22
C LEU A 367 -27.40 -13.10 14.13
N SER A 368 -28.04 -14.25 14.02
CA SER A 368 -27.58 -15.49 14.63
C SER A 368 -26.25 -15.95 14.01
N GLN A 369 -25.54 -16.84 14.71
CA GLN A 369 -24.29 -17.40 14.22
C GLN A 369 -24.44 -18.16 12.89
N GLU A 370 -25.58 -18.84 12.69
CA GLU A 370 -25.89 -19.55 11.45
C GLU A 370 -26.07 -18.59 10.28
N GLU A 371 -26.76 -17.47 10.50
CA GLU A 371 -26.93 -16.42 9.48
C GLU A 371 -25.58 -15.74 9.17
N ALA A 372 -24.78 -15.45 10.19
CA ALA A 372 -23.45 -14.87 10.03
C ALA A 372 -22.51 -15.79 9.22
N THR A 373 -22.60 -17.11 9.45
CA THR A 373 -21.85 -18.12 8.69
C THR A 373 -22.35 -18.20 7.24
N THR A 374 -23.67 -18.19 7.05
CA THR A 374 -24.30 -18.23 5.72
C THR A 374 -23.89 -17.04 4.86
N LEU A 375 -23.82 -15.85 5.47
CA LEU A 375 -23.38 -14.61 4.82
C LEU A 375 -21.84 -14.46 4.80
N ASN A 376 -21.11 -15.45 5.34
CA ASN A 376 -19.65 -15.44 5.45
C ASN A 376 -19.08 -14.14 6.05
N LEU A 377 -19.72 -13.64 7.12
CA LEU A 377 -19.46 -12.30 7.64
C LEU A 377 -18.04 -12.11 8.18
N ASP A 378 -17.46 -13.15 8.78
CA ASP A 378 -16.08 -13.07 9.25
C ASP A 378 -15.14 -12.70 8.10
N ASN A 379 -15.21 -13.40 6.96
CA ASN A 379 -14.43 -13.06 5.78
C ASN A 379 -14.84 -11.72 5.18
N PHE A 380 -16.15 -11.45 5.09
CA PHE A 380 -16.68 -10.21 4.52
C PHE A 380 -16.11 -8.97 5.22
N PHE A 381 -16.02 -8.96 6.55
CA PHE A 381 -15.46 -7.83 7.30
C PHE A 381 -13.94 -7.70 7.18
N GLU A 382 -13.20 -8.76 6.83
CA GLU A 382 -11.74 -8.72 6.69
C GLU A 382 -11.29 -8.35 5.26
N THR A 383 -12.07 -8.68 4.24
CA THR A 383 -11.64 -8.55 2.83
C THR A 383 -12.33 -7.43 2.05
N THR A 384 -13.43 -6.90 2.57
CA THR A 384 -14.23 -5.84 1.92
C THR A 384 -13.44 -4.55 1.75
N THR A 385 -13.76 -3.82 0.67
CA THR A 385 -13.31 -2.44 0.46
C THR A 385 -14.47 -1.52 0.11
N GLY A 386 -14.25 -0.21 0.09
CA GLY A 386 -15.31 0.77 -0.19
C GLY A 386 -15.76 0.82 -1.65
N ASN A 387 -15.91 -0.33 -2.29
CA ASN A 387 -16.22 -0.52 -3.71
C ASN A 387 -17.70 -0.83 -3.95
N TRP A 388 -18.07 -0.97 -5.22
CA TRP A 388 -19.45 -1.26 -5.62
C TRP A 388 -19.83 -2.72 -5.34
N GLU A 389 -18.90 -3.68 -5.40
CA GLU A 389 -19.16 -5.09 -5.10
C GLU A 389 -19.59 -5.26 -3.63
N THR A 390 -18.93 -4.54 -2.73
CA THR A 390 -19.33 -4.51 -1.31
C THR A 390 -20.71 -3.88 -1.16
N PHE A 391 -20.98 -2.77 -1.86
CA PHE A 391 -22.31 -2.15 -1.87
C PHE A 391 -23.39 -3.13 -2.31
N GLU A 392 -23.15 -3.89 -3.38
CA GLU A 392 -24.08 -4.89 -3.88
C GLU A 392 -24.27 -6.03 -2.89
N ALA A 393 -23.18 -6.56 -2.31
CA ALA A 393 -23.21 -7.65 -1.35
C ALA A 393 -24.06 -7.33 -0.11
N LEU A 394 -24.09 -6.07 0.34
CA LEU A 394 -24.96 -5.63 1.44
C LEU A 394 -26.45 -5.80 1.14
N SER A 395 -26.85 -5.89 -0.12
CA SER A 395 -28.25 -6.11 -0.53
C SER A 395 -28.80 -7.44 -0.02
N ALA A 396 -27.94 -8.43 0.28
CA ALA A 396 -28.36 -9.68 0.90
C ALA A 396 -29.06 -9.47 2.25
N LEU A 397 -28.77 -8.37 2.94
CA LEU A 397 -29.35 -8.01 4.25
C LEU A 397 -30.83 -7.62 4.17
N ASP A 398 -31.37 -7.31 2.98
CA ASP A 398 -32.76 -6.89 2.80
C ASP A 398 -33.75 -7.90 3.40
N SER A 399 -33.45 -9.20 3.27
CA SER A 399 -34.26 -10.30 3.80
C SER A 399 -34.14 -10.50 5.32
N TYR A 400 -33.10 -9.93 5.93
CA TYR A 400 -32.81 -10.08 7.36
C TYR A 400 -33.36 -8.91 8.16
N VAL A 401 -33.22 -7.67 7.68
CA VAL A 401 -33.62 -6.48 8.43
C VAL A 401 -34.76 -5.72 7.75
N THR A 402 -35.85 -5.58 8.50
CA THR A 402 -37.03 -4.83 8.03
C THR A 402 -36.85 -3.32 8.23
N PRO A 403 -37.44 -2.49 7.36
CA PRO A 403 -37.44 -1.05 7.56
C PRO A 403 -38.11 -0.67 8.89
N ALA A 404 -37.59 0.38 9.53
CA ALA A 404 -38.10 0.92 10.78
C ALA A 404 -39.58 1.36 10.74
N MET A 405 -40.19 1.47 9.55
CA MET A 405 -41.57 1.95 9.35
C MET A 405 -42.62 0.83 9.40
N VAL A 406 -42.23 -0.45 9.38
CA VAL A 406 -43.17 -1.56 9.19
C VAL A 406 -43.84 -2.02 10.49
N ASN A 407 -43.20 -1.84 11.65
CA ASN A 407 -43.75 -2.24 12.94
C ASN A 407 -43.26 -1.33 14.08
N ASN A 408 -44.03 -1.32 15.17
CA ASN A 408 -43.78 -0.65 16.45
C ASN A 408 -42.30 -0.62 16.90
N ASP A 409 -41.97 0.21 17.89
CA ASP A 409 -40.65 0.48 18.50
C ASP A 409 -39.61 -0.65 18.61
N ILE A 410 -40.04 -1.91 18.56
CA ILE A 410 -39.25 -3.14 18.68
C ILE A 410 -38.02 -3.12 17.77
N ASN A 411 -38.15 -2.73 16.50
CA ASN A 411 -37.00 -2.77 15.57
C ASN A 411 -36.13 -1.51 15.64
N ARG A 412 -36.51 -0.49 16.42
CA ARG A 412 -35.79 0.79 16.49
C ARG A 412 -34.87 0.90 17.71
N ILE A 413 -34.89 -0.10 18.58
CA ILE A 413 -34.13 -0.16 19.83
C ILE A 413 -33.57 -1.57 19.97
N LEU A 414 -32.25 -1.71 19.94
CA LEU A 414 -31.58 -2.97 20.16
C LEU A 414 -30.82 -2.93 21.49
N ARG A 415 -31.25 -3.72 22.45
CA ARG A 415 -30.67 -3.74 23.81
C ARG A 415 -29.61 -4.82 23.92
N GLN A 416 -28.53 -4.53 24.66
CA GLN A 416 -27.49 -5.52 24.95
C GLN A 416 -28.02 -6.68 25.80
N ARG A 417 -28.95 -6.38 26.72
CA ARG A 417 -29.66 -7.38 27.52
C ARG A 417 -31.16 -7.23 27.38
N THR A 418 -31.86 -8.35 27.16
CA THR A 418 -33.32 -8.41 27.19
C THR A 418 -33.80 -8.61 28.63
N ASN A 419 -34.97 -8.05 28.98
CA ASN A 419 -35.63 -8.18 30.30
C ASN A 419 -34.81 -7.72 31.53
N ALA A 420 -33.73 -6.97 31.33
CA ALA A 420 -32.74 -6.60 32.34
C ALA A 420 -33.24 -5.85 33.60
N GLY A 421 -34.48 -5.38 33.64
CA GLY A 421 -35.10 -4.74 34.82
C GLY A 421 -36.40 -5.40 35.27
N ALA A 422 -36.78 -6.54 34.69
CA ALA A 422 -37.97 -7.30 35.04
C ALA A 422 -37.59 -8.51 35.92
N SER A 423 -38.56 -9.06 36.67
CA SER A 423 -38.39 -10.27 37.49
C SER A 423 -38.33 -11.58 36.66
N GLY A 424 -37.74 -11.53 35.46
CA GLY A 424 -37.70 -12.64 34.49
C GLY A 424 -36.26 -13.02 34.11
N ASN A 425 -36.12 -13.98 33.19
CA ASN A 425 -34.81 -14.44 32.73
C ASN A 425 -34.15 -13.36 31.85
N CYS A 426 -33.20 -12.63 32.45
CA CYS A 426 -32.37 -11.67 31.74
C CYS A 426 -31.37 -12.42 30.83
N SER A 427 -31.27 -12.01 29.57
CA SER A 427 -30.39 -12.66 28.59
C SER A 427 -29.46 -11.63 27.96
N LEU A 428 -28.17 -11.98 27.87
CA LEU A 428 -27.15 -11.20 27.17
C LEU A 428 -27.17 -11.56 25.69
N GLU A 429 -27.60 -10.62 24.86
CA GLU A 429 -27.77 -10.84 23.42
C GLU A 429 -26.62 -10.24 22.60
N ILE A 430 -25.99 -9.17 23.08
CA ILE A 430 -24.89 -8.49 22.39
C ILE A 430 -23.60 -8.71 23.18
N THR A 431 -22.69 -9.45 22.56
CA THR A 431 -21.32 -9.68 23.03
C THR A 431 -20.30 -9.26 21.98
N SER A 432 -19.02 -9.21 22.35
CA SER A 432 -17.95 -9.12 21.34
C SER A 432 -18.10 -10.24 20.31
N GLY A 433 -17.95 -9.91 19.03
CA GLY A 433 -18.23 -10.77 17.88
C GLY A 433 -19.67 -10.76 17.37
N THR A 434 -20.60 -10.05 18.02
CA THR A 434 -22.00 -9.98 17.55
C THR A 434 -22.12 -9.20 16.25
N TYR A 435 -22.92 -9.73 15.32
CA TYR A 435 -23.27 -9.06 14.07
C TYR A 435 -24.68 -8.46 14.13
N ILE A 436 -24.79 -7.18 13.79
CA ILE A 436 -26.06 -6.44 13.80
C ILE A 436 -26.31 -5.90 12.39
N ALA A 437 -27.32 -6.42 11.72
CA ALA A 437 -27.81 -5.84 10.47
C ALA A 437 -28.69 -4.61 10.80
N PHE A 438 -28.59 -3.58 9.97
CA PHE A 438 -29.44 -2.41 10.07
C PHE A 438 -29.89 -1.89 8.71
N ARG A 439 -31.06 -1.24 8.71
CA ARG A 439 -31.63 -0.59 7.54
C ARG A 439 -32.03 0.82 7.89
N ARG A 440 -31.40 1.79 7.22
CA ARG A 440 -31.76 3.20 7.29
C ARG A 440 -32.89 3.49 6.34
N VAL A 441 -33.90 4.22 6.82
CA VAL A 441 -34.96 4.78 5.98
C VAL A 441 -34.84 6.29 6.00
N VAL A 442 -34.60 6.91 4.85
CA VAL A 442 -34.64 8.37 4.67
C VAL A 442 -35.92 8.73 3.93
N ASN A 443 -36.72 9.63 4.52
CA ASN A 443 -37.95 10.18 3.91
C ASN A 443 -38.93 9.13 3.33
N GLY A 444 -38.93 7.91 3.87
CA GLY A 444 -39.82 6.82 3.48
C GLY A 444 -39.54 6.20 2.09
N SER A 445 -38.41 6.51 1.45
CA SER A 445 -38.12 6.05 0.07
C SER A 445 -36.68 5.59 -0.18
N GLU A 446 -35.69 6.10 0.55
CA GLU A 446 -34.29 5.68 0.39
C GLU A 446 -33.89 4.74 1.52
N ASP A 447 -33.50 3.53 1.14
CA ASP A 447 -33.04 2.49 2.05
C ASP A 447 -31.52 2.29 1.91
N LYS A 448 -30.79 2.46 3.01
CA LYS A 448 -29.38 2.06 3.08
C LYS A 448 -29.25 0.84 3.98
N LEU A 449 -28.74 -0.26 3.44
CA LEU A 449 -28.42 -1.44 4.21
C LEU A 449 -27.01 -1.34 4.75
N GLY A 450 -26.84 -1.77 5.99
CA GLY A 450 -25.54 -1.84 6.61
C GLY A 450 -25.47 -2.94 7.65
N ILE A 451 -24.24 -3.24 8.02
CA ILE A 451 -23.93 -4.26 9.01
C ILE A 451 -22.85 -3.75 9.95
N MET A 452 -23.03 -4.07 11.22
CA MET A 452 -22.15 -3.71 12.32
C MET A 452 -21.58 -4.97 12.94
N LYS A 453 -20.26 -5.02 13.11
CA LYS A 453 -19.56 -5.99 13.96
C LYS A 453 -19.24 -5.32 15.29
N VAL A 454 -19.73 -5.90 16.38
CA VAL A 454 -19.36 -5.47 17.73
C VAL A 454 -17.97 -6.05 18.02
N ILE A 455 -16.93 -5.24 17.87
CA ILE A 455 -15.56 -5.65 18.16
C ILE A 455 -15.40 -5.87 19.66
N GLU A 456 -15.86 -4.89 20.43
CA GLU A 456 -15.83 -4.90 21.90
C GLU A 456 -17.18 -4.42 22.42
N ALA A 457 -17.94 -5.32 23.04
CA ALA A 457 -19.18 -4.96 23.72
C ALA A 457 -18.87 -4.22 25.02
N ALA A 458 -19.69 -3.23 25.37
CA ALA A 458 -19.51 -2.49 26.62
C ALA A 458 -19.68 -3.40 27.84
N ASP A 459 -18.71 -3.37 28.75
CA ASP A 459 -18.75 -4.17 29.97
C ASP A 459 -19.81 -3.64 30.92
N ASP A 460 -20.66 -4.55 31.39
CA ASP A 460 -21.87 -4.26 32.11
C ASP A 460 -22.01 -5.14 33.37
N THR A 461 -20.97 -5.91 33.70
CA THR A 461 -20.92 -6.98 34.72
C THR A 461 -21.08 -6.48 36.16
N ASP A 462 -20.41 -5.39 36.54
CA ASP A 462 -20.51 -4.79 37.89
C ASP A 462 -21.78 -3.95 38.11
N ALA A 463 -22.66 -3.95 37.11
CA ALA A 463 -24.01 -3.42 37.14
C ALA A 463 -25.07 -4.52 37.06
N THR A 464 -24.68 -5.81 37.07
CA THR A 464 -25.58 -6.96 37.06
C THR A 464 -25.55 -7.77 38.36
N SER A 465 -26.69 -8.28 38.78
CA SER A 465 -26.83 -9.25 39.86
C SER A 465 -26.47 -10.66 39.39
N ASP A 466 -26.38 -11.60 40.33
CA ASP A 466 -25.99 -12.99 40.06
C ASP A 466 -26.91 -13.72 39.07
N ASP A 467 -28.15 -13.24 38.88
CA ASP A 467 -29.12 -13.72 37.90
C ASP A 467 -28.95 -13.09 36.50
N GLY A 468 -27.93 -12.25 36.30
CA GLY A 468 -27.64 -11.56 35.04
C GLY A 468 -28.55 -10.36 34.75
N CYS A 469 -29.49 -10.04 35.64
CA CYS A 469 -30.33 -8.85 35.58
C CYS A 469 -29.58 -7.62 36.10
N LYS A 470 -30.03 -6.41 35.76
CA LYS A 470 -29.38 -5.17 36.20
C LYS A 470 -29.75 -4.84 37.64
N ILE A 471 -28.73 -4.60 38.46
CA ILE A 471 -28.84 -4.25 39.88
C ILE A 471 -29.64 -2.95 40.01
N THR A 472 -30.80 -3.06 40.67
CA THR A 472 -31.71 -2.02 41.23
C THR A 472 -32.02 -0.75 40.43
N ASP A 473 -33.12 -0.10 40.83
CA ASP A 473 -33.38 1.28 40.41
C ASP A 473 -32.31 2.20 41.01
N PRO A 474 -31.90 3.27 40.32
CA PRO A 474 -31.06 4.30 40.92
C PRO A 474 -31.70 4.83 42.21
N ILE A 475 -30.88 5.18 43.21
CA ILE A 475 -31.34 5.71 44.52
C ILE A 475 -30.66 7.08 44.76
N THR A 476 -31.43 8.05 45.25
CA THR A 476 -30.94 9.35 45.73
C THR A 476 -31.24 9.44 47.24
N GLY A 477 -30.21 9.50 48.08
CA GLY A 477 -30.37 9.69 49.53
C GLY A 477 -31.27 8.67 50.26
N GLY A 478 -31.35 7.42 49.79
CA GLY A 478 -32.20 6.38 50.37
C GLY A 478 -33.65 6.33 49.83
N THR A 479 -33.97 7.13 48.82
CA THR A 479 -35.28 7.14 48.14
C THR A 479 -35.11 7.03 46.62
N THR A 480 -36.07 6.43 45.91
CA THR A 480 -36.09 6.45 44.44
C THR A 480 -36.06 7.91 43.96
N PRO A 481 -35.13 8.30 43.05
CA PRO A 481 -35.06 9.65 42.53
C PRO A 481 -36.44 10.07 42.02
N GLY A 482 -36.92 11.22 42.47
CA GLY A 482 -38.13 11.80 41.92
C GLY A 482 -37.97 12.02 40.42
N ALA A 483 -39.09 12.03 39.67
CA ALA A 483 -39.09 12.24 38.23
C ALA A 483 -38.21 13.43 37.79
N SER A 484 -38.00 14.46 38.61
CA SER A 484 -37.17 15.62 38.26
C SER A 484 -35.63 15.42 38.29
N ALA A 485 -35.11 14.33 38.84
CA ALA A 485 -33.66 14.14 39.02
C ALA A 485 -32.98 13.61 37.73
N HIS A 486 -31.91 14.28 37.28
CA HIS A 486 -31.13 13.89 36.09
C HIS A 486 -29.70 13.52 36.48
N TYR A 487 -29.17 12.47 35.88
CA TYR A 487 -27.75 12.12 36.00
C TYR A 487 -26.94 12.96 35.03
N THR A 488 -26.64 14.21 35.40
CA THR A 488 -25.93 15.18 34.53
C THR A 488 -24.40 15.05 34.58
N GLY A 489 -23.87 14.08 35.31
CA GLY A 489 -22.43 13.86 35.46
C GLY A 489 -22.09 12.94 36.64
N PRO A 490 -20.80 12.64 36.86
CA PRO A 490 -20.33 11.81 37.97
C PRO A 490 -20.36 12.56 39.31
N ASN A 491 -20.51 11.81 40.41
CA ASN A 491 -20.38 12.29 41.80
C ASN A 491 -21.28 13.48 42.19
N LEU A 492 -22.49 13.57 41.62
CA LEU A 492 -23.48 14.59 41.99
C LEU A 492 -23.93 14.40 43.45
N PRO A 493 -23.96 15.49 44.25
CA PRO A 493 -24.41 15.41 45.64
C PRO A 493 -25.81 14.78 45.78
N GLY A 494 -25.95 13.81 46.68
CA GLY A 494 -27.20 13.11 46.94
C GLY A 494 -27.48 11.89 46.05
N PHE A 495 -26.73 11.68 44.98
CA PHE A 495 -26.90 10.52 44.09
C PHE A 495 -26.02 9.32 44.52
N VAL A 496 -26.60 8.12 44.45
CA VAL A 496 -25.86 6.86 44.56
C VAL A 496 -25.60 6.33 43.14
N TYR A 497 -24.34 6.04 42.84
CA TYR A 497 -23.88 5.57 41.52
C TYR A 497 -23.73 4.05 41.52
N GLU A 498 -24.87 3.36 41.61
CA GLU A 498 -24.98 1.90 41.58
C GLU A 498 -25.80 1.43 40.37
N GLY A 499 -25.63 0.16 40.01
CA GLY A 499 -26.42 -0.46 38.94
C GLY A 499 -26.25 0.23 37.59
N VAL A 500 -27.38 0.49 36.92
CA VAL A 500 -27.43 1.09 35.57
C VAL A 500 -26.77 2.46 35.46
N THR A 501 -26.61 3.20 36.55
CA THR A 501 -25.96 4.53 36.52
C THR A 501 -24.44 4.45 36.33
N LYS A 502 -23.82 3.29 36.60
CA LYS A 502 -22.39 3.06 36.36
C LYS A 502 -22.04 2.89 34.88
N LEU A 503 -23.06 2.76 34.03
CA LEU A 503 -22.89 2.45 32.60
C LEU A 503 -22.56 3.67 31.75
N TYR A 504 -22.82 4.88 32.24
CA TYR A 504 -22.45 6.11 31.53
C TYR A 504 -20.94 6.21 31.34
N GLY A 505 -20.52 6.66 30.15
CA GLY A 505 -19.11 6.79 29.77
C GLY A 505 -18.38 5.47 29.50
N ARG A 506 -19.04 4.31 29.61
CA ARG A 506 -18.43 3.04 29.19
C ARG A 506 -18.53 2.87 27.70
N THR A 507 -17.50 2.27 27.13
CA THR A 507 -17.29 2.29 25.69
C THR A 507 -17.68 0.98 25.03
N THR A 508 -18.11 1.05 23.79
CA THR A 508 -18.20 -0.07 22.85
C THR A 508 -17.39 0.27 21.61
N LYS A 509 -16.75 -0.74 21.01
CA LYS A 509 -16.01 -0.59 19.76
C LYS A 509 -16.70 -1.34 18.64
N LEU A 510 -16.80 -0.67 17.50
CA LEU A 510 -17.58 -1.12 16.36
C LEU A 510 -16.77 -1.04 15.07
N LYS A 511 -17.08 -1.96 14.16
CA LYS A 511 -16.81 -1.83 12.73
C LYS A 511 -18.13 -1.80 11.98
N ILE A 512 -18.32 -0.85 11.09
CA ILE A 512 -19.55 -0.70 10.30
C ILE A 512 -19.23 -0.67 8.82
N ILE A 513 -20.01 -1.42 8.04
CA ILE A 513 -20.02 -1.36 6.58
C ILE A 513 -21.44 -1.01 6.14
N VAL A 514 -21.62 0.01 5.33
CA VAL A 514 -22.94 0.51 4.93
C VAL A 514 -22.95 1.01 3.49
N GLN A 515 -24.06 0.84 2.80
CA GLN A 515 -24.29 1.43 1.48
C GLN A 515 -24.21 2.96 1.54
N GLN A 516 -23.57 3.58 0.54
CA GLN A 516 -23.53 5.02 0.33
C GLN A 516 -24.65 5.50 -0.57
#